data_AF-A0A958PEV2-F1
#
_entry.id   AF-A0A958PEV2-F1
#
_cell.length_a   1.000
_cell.length_b   1.000
_cell.length_c   1.000
_cell.angle_alpha   90.00
_cell.angle_beta   90.00
_cell.angle_gamma   90.00
#
_symmetry.space_group_name_H-M   'P 1'
#
loop_
_entity.id
_entity.type
_entity.pdbx_description
1 polymer ?
#
loop_
_entity_poly.entity_id
_entity_poly.type
_entity_poly.pdbx_seq_one_letter_code
_entity_poly.pdbx_strand_id
1 'polypeptide(L)'
;MKLNDKQINRLIRLIFDELKGQNMVSFKEDENKVKARATDIVKQNMRDEEAIDAKVNSMMDDLERQHGGEFQRYKMFPMLKKKIAQEEGFIL
;
A
#
# COMPACT_ATOMS: atom_id res chain seq x y z
N MET A 1 2.29 5.58 -7.54
CA MET A 1 1.15 6.38 -8.03
C MET A 1 0.17 6.48 -6.87
N LYS A 2 0.09 7.63 -6.17
CA LYS A 2 -0.69 7.73 -4.93
C LYS A 2 -2.16 8.01 -5.27
N LEU A 3 -3.07 7.12 -4.86
CA LEU A 3 -4.51 7.34 -4.98
C LEU A 3 -4.94 8.49 -4.07
N ASN A 4 -5.80 9.38 -4.56
CA ASN A 4 -6.40 10.41 -3.72
C ASN A 4 -7.66 9.91 -3.01
N ASP A 5 -8.12 10.62 -1.99
CA ASP A 5 -9.29 10.25 -1.18
C ASP A 5 -10.57 10.03 -2.00
N LYS A 6 -10.78 10.81 -3.06
CA LYS A 6 -11.94 10.64 -3.94
C LYS A 6 -11.85 9.32 -4.72
N GLN A 7 -10.66 8.94 -5.17
CA GLN A 7 -10.41 7.69 -5.88
C GLN A 7 -10.58 6.49 -4.94
N ILE A 8 -10.08 6.57 -3.71
CA ILE A 8 -10.23 5.50 -2.70
C ILE A 8 -11.72 5.29 -2.38
N ASN A 9 -12.46 6.36 -2.11
CA ASN A 9 -13.89 6.26 -1.81
C ASN A 9 -14.69 5.71 -3.01
N ARG A 10 -14.34 6.10 -4.24
CA ARG A 10 -14.97 5.58 -5.45
C ARG A 10 -14.67 4.09 -5.63
N LEU A 11 -13.43 3.66 -5.42
CA LEU A 11 -13.03 2.25 -5.50
C LEU A 11 -13.84 1.40 -4.53
N ILE A 12 -13.91 1.81 -3.27
CA ILE A 12 -14.62 1.08 -2.22
C ILE A 12 -16.11 0.99 -2.52
N ARG A 13 -16.71 2.09 -2.98
CA ARG A 13 -18.10 2.08 -3.42
C ARG A 13 -18.33 1.05 -4.52
N LEU A 14 -17.52 1.04 -5.57
CA LEU A 14 -17.66 0.09 -6.68
C LEU A 14 -17.53 -1.36 -6.23
N ILE A 15 -16.56 -1.66 -5.35
CA ILE A 15 -16.37 -3.01 -4.81
C ILE A 15 -17.61 -3.46 -4.03
N PHE A 16 -18.13 -2.63 -3.13
CA PHE A 16 -19.31 -3.00 -2.34
C PHE A 16 -20.59 -3.06 -3.19
N ASP A 17 -20.76 -2.17 -4.16
CA ASP A 17 -21.91 -2.18 -5.05
C ASP A 17 -21.93 -3.46 -5.91
N GLU A 18 -20.77 -3.91 -6.41
CA GLU A 18 -20.63 -5.17 -7.14
C GLU A 18 -20.89 -6.40 -6.25
N LEU A 19 -20.27 -6.45 -5.05
CA LEU A 19 -20.46 -7.55 -4.11
C LEU A 19 -21.91 -7.70 -3.64
N LYS A 20 -22.64 -6.58 -3.52
CA LYS A 20 -24.08 -6.57 -3.29
C LYS A 20 -24.85 -7.09 -4.50
N GLY A 21 -24.50 -6.64 -5.70
CA GLY A 21 -25.15 -7.09 -6.95
C GLY A 21 -25.06 -8.60 -7.15
N GLN A 22 -23.96 -9.21 -6.70
CA GLN A 22 -23.75 -10.66 -6.73
C GLN A 22 -24.33 -11.42 -5.51
N ASN A 23 -25.03 -10.74 -4.60
CA ASN A 23 -25.52 -11.30 -3.33
C ASN A 23 -24.43 -11.98 -2.47
N MET A 24 -23.17 -11.59 -2.60
CA MET A 24 -22.05 -12.19 -1.87
C MET A 24 -21.84 -11.60 -0.47
N VAL A 25 -22.45 -10.44 -0.19
CA VAL A 25 -22.24 -9.71 1.07
C VAL A 25 -23.57 -9.22 1.65
N SER A 26 -23.77 -9.48 2.94
CA SER A 26 -24.79 -8.84 3.76
C SER A 26 -24.12 -7.98 4.84
N PHE A 27 -24.61 -6.76 5.02
CA PHE A 27 -24.09 -5.85 6.02
C PHE A 27 -24.71 -6.20 7.38
N LYS A 28 -23.86 -6.48 8.37
CA LYS A 28 -24.27 -6.70 9.76
C LYS A 28 -24.43 -5.39 10.54
N GLU A 29 -23.99 -4.29 9.97
CA GLU A 29 -23.88 -2.96 10.57
C GLU A 29 -24.21 -1.89 9.52
N ASP A 30 -24.29 -0.63 9.94
CA ASP A 30 -24.51 0.50 9.02
C ASP A 30 -23.48 0.51 7.88
N GLU A 31 -23.99 0.61 6.65
CA GLU A 31 -23.17 0.55 5.43
C GLU A 31 -22.14 1.68 5.35
N ASN A 32 -22.45 2.87 5.86
CA ASN A 32 -21.50 3.98 5.86
C ASN A 32 -20.35 3.71 6.83
N LYS A 33 -20.61 3.09 7.99
CA LYS A 33 -19.55 2.66 8.91
C LYS A 33 -18.63 1.62 8.27
N VAL A 34 -19.20 0.64 7.56
CA VAL A 34 -18.39 -0.40 6.87
C VAL A 34 -17.55 0.20 5.76
N LYS A 35 -18.14 1.07 4.92
CA LYS A 35 -17.42 1.78 3.85
C LYS A 35 -16.31 2.68 4.40
N ALA A 36 -16.58 3.42 5.49
CA ALA A 36 -15.56 4.25 6.16
C ALA A 36 -14.39 3.40 6.69
N ARG A 37 -14.68 2.27 7.35
CA ARG A 37 -13.64 1.36 7.82
C ARG A 37 -12.81 0.80 6.68
N ALA A 38 -13.43 0.44 5.55
CA ALA A 38 -12.70 0.00 4.37
C ALA A 38 -11.78 1.11 3.82
N THR A 39 -12.23 2.37 3.83
CA THR A 39 -11.41 3.52 3.43
C THR A 39 -10.20 3.66 4.32
N ASP A 40 -10.38 3.54 5.64
CA ASP A 40 -9.27 3.61 6.59
C ASP A 40 -8.25 2.49 6.39
N ILE A 41 -8.71 1.26 6.09
CA ILE A 41 -7.82 0.12 5.82
C ILE A 41 -6.97 0.38 4.57
N VAL A 42 -7.57 0.86 3.47
CA VAL A 42 -6.83 1.18 2.24
C VAL A 42 -5.83 2.31 2.50
N LYS A 43 -6.26 3.37 3.20
CA LYS A 43 -5.38 4.48 3.57
C LYS A 43 -4.22 4.02 4.46
N GLN A 44 -4.47 3.13 5.41
CA GLN A 44 -3.44 2.61 6.28
C GLN A 44 -2.44 1.78 5.47
N ASN A 45 -2.92 0.89 4.61
CA ASN A 45 -2.05 0.08 3.75
C ASN A 45 -1.14 0.94 2.84
N MET A 46 -1.66 2.05 2.30
CA MET A 46 -0.84 3.02 1.56
C MET A 46 0.23 3.70 2.41
N ARG A 47 -0.10 4.05 3.67
CA ARG A 47 0.89 4.65 4.60
C ARG A 47 1.98 3.64 4.98
N ASP A 48 1.60 2.38 5.17
CA ASP A 48 2.52 1.30 5.47
C ASP A 48 3.48 1.08 4.29
N GLU A 49 2.98 1.11 3.04
CA GLU A 49 3.82 1.07 1.84
C GLU A 49 4.78 2.27 1.76
N GLU A 50 4.30 3.47 2.06
CA GLU A 50 5.14 4.68 2.08
C GLU A 50 6.24 4.60 3.15
N ALA A 51 5.97 3.98 4.30
CA ALA A 51 6.95 3.75 5.34
C ALA A 51 8.05 2.76 4.87
N ILE A 52 7.66 1.70 4.15
CA ILE A 52 8.60 0.78 3.52
C ILE A 52 9.46 1.54 2.50
N ASP A 53 8.86 2.36 1.64
CA ASP A 53 9.61 3.17 0.67
C ASP A 53 10.61 4.11 1.33
N ALA A 54 10.23 4.76 2.44
CA ALA A 54 11.13 5.62 3.21
C ALA A 54 12.31 4.83 3.79
N LYS A 55 12.04 3.63 4.35
CA LYS A 55 13.07 2.74 4.89
C LYS A 55 14.03 2.24 3.81
N VAL A 56 13.50 1.82 2.66
CA VAL A 56 14.32 1.43 1.50
C VAL A 56 15.20 2.59 1.09
N ASN A 57 14.68 3.81 0.95
CA ASN A 57 15.48 4.97 0.55
C ASN A 57 16.63 5.26 1.54
N SER A 58 16.38 5.20 2.85
CA SER A 58 17.45 5.35 3.85
C SER A 58 18.55 4.31 3.69
N MET A 59 18.19 3.04 3.50
CA MET A 59 19.17 1.96 3.28
C MET A 59 19.94 2.15 1.97
N MET A 60 19.26 2.64 0.92
CA MET A 60 19.89 2.95 -0.36
C MET A 60 20.93 4.05 -0.22
N ASP A 61 20.61 5.13 0.50
CA ASP A 61 21.53 6.24 0.72
C ASP A 61 22.76 5.81 1.52
N ASP A 62 22.61 4.92 2.50
CA ASP A 62 23.73 4.36 3.27
C ASP A 62 24.62 3.46 2.40
N LEU A 63 24.03 2.60 1.56
CA LEU A 63 24.76 1.73 0.64
C LEU A 63 25.50 2.54 -0.44
N GLU A 64 24.89 3.60 -0.96
CA GLU A 64 25.47 4.49 -1.97
C GLU A 64 26.69 5.24 -1.42
N ARG A 65 26.64 5.68 -0.15
CA ARG A 65 27.80 6.26 0.55
C ARG A 65 28.94 5.27 0.77
N GLN A 66 28.62 3.99 1.01
CA GLN A 66 29.62 2.95 1.29
C GLN A 66 30.28 2.38 0.02
N HIS A 67 29.56 2.31 -1.10
CA HIS A 67 29.98 1.59 -2.31
C HIS A 67 30.06 2.49 -3.56
N GLY A 68 30.82 3.60 -3.48
CA GLY A 68 30.84 4.65 -4.50
C GLY A 68 30.85 4.20 -5.97
N GLY A 69 30.20 5.00 -6.83
CA GLY A 69 30.31 4.99 -8.30
C GLY A 69 29.58 3.86 -9.05
N GLU A 70 29.59 2.63 -8.55
CA GLU A 70 29.00 1.45 -9.22
C GLU A 70 27.59 1.09 -8.74
N PHE A 71 27.01 1.89 -7.85
CA PHE A 71 25.72 1.62 -7.23
C PHE A 71 24.53 1.80 -8.19
N GLN A 72 23.91 0.70 -8.60
CA GLN A 72 22.75 0.71 -9.50
C GLN A 72 21.44 0.88 -8.74
N ARG A 73 21.16 2.11 -8.28
CA ARG A 73 19.98 2.46 -7.45
C ARG A 73 18.67 1.90 -7.98
N TYR A 74 18.44 2.04 -9.29
CA TYR A 74 17.23 1.58 -9.96
C TYR A 74 16.99 0.06 -9.86
N LYS A 75 18.06 -0.76 -9.88
CA LYS A 75 17.93 -2.23 -9.77
C LYS A 75 17.81 -2.68 -8.32
N MET A 76 18.53 -2.01 -7.42
CA MET A 76 18.60 -2.38 -6.01
C MET A 76 17.34 -2.01 -5.24
N PHE A 77 16.71 -0.88 -5.56
CA PHE A 77 15.48 -0.43 -4.90
C PHE A 77 14.35 -1.48 -4.91
N PRO A 78 13.92 -2.04 -6.06
CA PRO A 78 12.85 -3.03 -6.07
C PRO A 78 13.23 -4.33 -5.36
N MET A 79 14.51 -4.72 -5.39
CA MET A 79 14.99 -5.91 -4.67
C MET A 79 14.91 -5.71 -3.14
N LEU A 80 15.35 -4.56 -2.64
CA LEU A 80 15.30 -4.21 -1.23
C LEU A 80 13.87 -3.99 -0.75
N LYS A 81 13.03 -3.30 -1.54
CA LYS A 81 11.60 -3.13 -1.23
C LYS A 81 10.91 -4.48 -1.06
N LYS A 82 11.15 -5.42 -1.97
CA LYS A 82 10.59 -6.78 -1.87
C LYS A 82 11.06 -7.52 -0.62
N LYS A 83 12.35 -7.42 -0.28
CA LYS A 83 12.90 -8.07 0.91
C LYS A 83 12.31 -7.51 2.20
N ILE A 84 12.25 -6.18 2.33
CA ILE A 84 11.69 -5.52 3.52
C ILE A 84 10.20 -5.82 3.65
N ALA A 85 9.44 -5.76 2.56
CA ALA A 85 8.02 -6.12 2.58
C ALA A 85 7.80 -7.55 3.07
N GLN A 86 8.63 -8.52 2.63
CA GLN A 86 8.56 -9.90 3.11
C GLN A 86 8.89 -10.03 4.60
N GLU A 87 9.91 -9.33 5.08
CA GLU A 87 10.31 -9.33 6.50
C GLU A 87 9.23 -8.71 7.40
N GLU A 88 8.55 -7.68 6.92
CA GLU A 88 7.48 -6.98 7.66
C GLU A 88 6.09 -7.62 7.46
N GLY A 89 5.99 -8.69 6.67
CA GLY A 89 4.72 -9.35 6.35
C GLY A 89 3.78 -8.49 5.50
N PHE A 90 4.31 -7.50 4.80
CA PHE A 90 3.57 -6.63 3.88
C PHE A 90 3.44 -7.27 2.49
N ILE A 91 2.25 -7.18 1.91
CA ILE A 91 1.97 -7.68 0.56
C ILE A 91 2.07 -6.51 -0.42
N LEU A 92 3.04 -6.59 -1.33
CA LEU A 92 3.27 -5.62 -2.43
C LEU A 92 2.32 -5.85 -3.62
#